data_AF-A0A0S8A138-F1
#
_entry.id   AF-A0A0S8A138-F1
#
_cell.length_a   1.000
_cell.length_b   1.000
_cell.length_c   1.000
_cell.angle_alpha   90.00
_cell.angle_beta   90.00
_cell.angle_gamma   90.00
#
_symmetry.space_group_name_H-M   'P 1'
#
loop_
_entity.id
_entity.type
_entity.pdbx_description
1 polymer ?
#
loop_
_entity_poly.entity_id
_entity_poly.type
_entity_poly.pdbx_seq_one_letter_code
_entity_poly.pdbx_strand_id
1 'polypeptide(L)' 'MAQFDVYINPNSASKKYAPYLLDVQNDLFESLTTRVVVPL' A
#
# COMPACT_ATOMS: atom_id res chain seq x y z
N MET A 1 8.04 1.61 6.02
CA MET A 1 7.50 0.91 4.83
C MET A 1 8.16 1.60 3.67
N ALA A 2 9.02 0.91 2.94
CA ALA A 2 9.81 1.52 1.87
C ALA A 2 9.03 1.49 0.55
N GLN A 3 9.37 2.40 -0.36
CA GLN A 3 8.87 2.35 -1.74
C GLN A 3 9.12 0.96 -2.35
N PHE A 4 8.10 0.43 -3.04
CA PHE A 4 8.06 -0.88 -3.70
C PHE A 4 7.92 -2.11 -2.80
N ASP A 5 7.71 -1.93 -1.51
CA ASP A 5 7.32 -3.04 -0.65
C ASP A 5 5.85 -3.46 -0.88
N VAL A 6 5.57 -4.75 -0.68
CA VAL A 6 4.23 -5.33 -0.81
C VAL A 6 3.66 -5.70 0.56
N TYR A 7 2.39 -5.36 0.77
CA TYR A 7 1.69 -5.52 2.03
C TYR A 7 0.35 -6.23 1.86
N ILE A 8 -0.10 -6.89 2.93
CA ILE A 8 -1.44 -7.49 2.95
C ILE A 8 -2.48 -6.37 3.09
N ASN A 9 -3.48 -6.38 2.22
CA ASN A 9 -4.62 -5.47 2.34
C ASN A 9 -5.40 -5.78 3.63
N PRO A 10 -5.47 -4.84 4.60
CA PRO A 10 -6.17 -5.05 5.86
C PRO A 10 -7.70 -4.95 5.71
N ASN A 11 -8.18 -4.33 4.63
CA ASN A 11 -9.60 -4.13 4.40
C ASN A 11 -10.25 -5.44 3.89
N SER A 12 -11.06 -6.07 4.72
CA SER A 12 -11.73 -7.34 4.42
C SER A 12 -12.64 -7.30 3.19
N ALA A 13 -13.24 -6.15 2.88
CA ALA A 13 -14.12 -6.01 1.71
C ALA A 13 -13.34 -5.96 0.39
N SER A 14 -12.24 -5.20 0.33
CA SER A 14 -11.43 -5.08 -0.89
C SER A 14 -10.37 -6.18 -1.02
N LYS A 15 -9.96 -6.82 0.08
CA LYS A 15 -9.02 -7.95 0.10
C LYS A 15 -9.46 -9.13 -0.76
N LYS A 16 -10.78 -9.28 -1.00
CA LYS A 16 -11.33 -10.32 -1.89
C LYS A 16 -10.87 -10.14 -3.35
N TYR A 17 -10.66 -8.91 -3.78
CA TYR A 17 -10.32 -8.56 -5.17
C TYR A 17 -8.86 -8.10 -5.32
N ALA A 18 -8.30 -7.54 -4.25
CA ALA A 18 -6.92 -7.06 -4.17
C ALA A 18 -6.32 -7.45 -2.82
N PRO A 19 -5.84 -8.70 -2.66
CA PRO A 19 -5.29 -9.19 -1.40
C PRO A 19 -3.99 -8.49 -0.99
N TYR A 20 -3.25 -7.91 -1.94
CA TYR A 20 -2.00 -7.24 -1.69
C TYR A 20 -2.02 -5.78 -2.16
N LEU A 21 -1.18 -4.96 -1.53
CA LEU A 21 -1.01 -3.55 -1.82
C LEU A 21 0.49 -3.28 -2.02
N LEU A 22 0.87 -2.77 -3.18
CA LEU A 22 2.23 -2.31 -3.47
C LEU A 22 2.37 -0.84 -3.08
N ASP A 23 3.31 -0.52 -2.20
CA ASP A 23 3.65 0.88 -1.90
C ASP A 23 4.42 1.47 -3.08
N VAL A 24 3.92 2.59 -3.62
CA VAL A 24 4.59 3.33 -4.70
C VAL A 24 4.92 4.76 -4.29
N GLN A 25 4.65 5.13 -3.04
CA GLN A 25 4.93 6.45 -2.51
C GLN A 25 6.43 6.69 -2.45
N ASN A 26 6.85 7.85 -2.93
CA ASN A 26 8.25 8.27 -2.81
C ASN A 26 8.58 8.58 -1.34
N ASP A 27 9.75 8.15 -0.88
CA ASP A 27 10.22 8.32 0.50
C ASP A 27 10.31 9.78 0.95
N LEU A 28 10.38 10.75 0.02
CA LEU A 28 10.29 12.19 0.34
C LEU A 28 9.01 12.54 1.12
N PHE A 29 7.95 11.76 0.92
CA PHE A 29 6.66 11.93 1.58
C PHE A 29 6.44 10.94 2.73
N GLU A 30 7.49 10.33 3.27
CA GLU A 30 7.38 9.33 4.34
C GLU A 30 6.69 9.89 5.60
N SER A 31 6.79 11.21 5.84
CA SER A 31 6.18 11.91 6.97
C SER A 31 4.65 12.01 6.92
N LEU A 32 4.01 11.73 5.78
CA LEU A 32 2.55 11.72 5.66
C LEU A 32 1.96 10.46 6.32
N THR A 33 0.81 10.62 6.98
CA THR A 33 0.05 9.50 7.58
C THR A 33 -0.66 8.63 6.54
N THR A 34 -0.70 9.08 5.28
CA THR A 34 -1.29 8.36 4.15
C THR A 34 -0.19 7.85 3.20
N ARG A 35 -0.52 6.79 2.47
CA ARG A 35 0.35 6.15 1.48
C ARG A 35 -0.38 5.98 0.15
N VAL A 36 0.32 6.21 -0.95
CA VAL A 36 -0.15 5.88 -2.30
C VAL A 36 0.23 4.43 -2.60
N VAL A 37 -0.77 3.59 -2.88
CA VAL A 37 -0.59 2.15 -3.12
C VAL A 37 -1.29 1.69 -4.40
N VAL A 38 -0.79 0.60 -5.00
CA VAL A 38 -1.42 -0.07 -6.14
C VAL A 38 -1.96 -1.43 -5.69
N PRO A 39 -3.25 -1.73 -5.95
CA PRO A 39 -3.84 -3.03 -5.63
C PRO A 39 -3.30 -4.14 -6.55
N LEU A 40 -2.96 -5.28 -5.95
CA LEU A 40 -2.54 -6.52 -6.60
C LEU A 40 -3.48 -7.67 -6.23
#